data_AF-A0A528B7J1-F1
#
_entry.id   AF-A0A528B7J1-F1
#
_cell.length_a   1.000
_cell.length_b   1.000
_cell.length_c   1.000
_cell.angle_alpha   90.00
_cell.angle_beta   90.00
_cell.angle_gamma   90.00
#
_symmetry.space_group_name_H-M   'P 1'
#
loop_
_entity.id
_entity.type
_entity.pdbx_description
1 polymer ?
#
loop_
_entity_poly.entity_id
_entity_poly.type
_entity_poly.pdbx_seq_one_letter_code
_entity_poly.pdbx_strand_id
1 'polypeptide(L)' 'MQSLKVLALSAAVGCGSGLPAAATSSIWYDSEGGKVRLVTTGRPDEAGRIHGVLDIALKPGWKTYWRDPG' A
#
# COMPACT_ATOMS: atom_id res chain seq x y z
N MET A 1 8.38 -32.41 -28.65
CA MET A 1 8.76 -32.52 -27.21
C MET A 1 9.63 -31.38 -26.69
N GLN A 2 10.53 -30.78 -27.49
CA GLN A 2 11.32 -29.61 -27.05
C GLN A 2 10.49 -28.34 -26.87
N SER A 3 9.52 -28.07 -27.75
CA SER A 3 8.61 -26.92 -27.64
C SER A 3 7.79 -26.92 -26.34
N LEU A 4 7.36 -28.09 -25.86
CA LEU A 4 6.62 -28.21 -24.60
C LEU A 4 7.50 -27.95 -23.37
N LYS A 5 8.79 -28.33 -23.43
CA LYS A 5 9.79 -28.04 -22.38
C LYS A 5 10.15 -26.54 -22.35
N VAL A 6 10.24 -25.90 -23.51
CA VAL A 6 10.49 -24.45 -23.61
C VAL A 6 9.30 -23.65 -23.06
N LEU A 7 8.06 -24.08 -23.35
CA LEU A 7 6.85 -23.46 -22.78
C LEU A 7 6.80 -23.62 -21.25
N ALA A 8 7.11 -24.80 -20.73
CA ALA A 8 7.13 -25.06 -19.28
C ALA A 8 8.19 -24.24 -18.54
N LEU A 9 9.37 -24.03 -19.15
CA LEU A 9 10.44 -23.24 -18.56
C LEU A 9 10.12 -21.73 -18.54
N SER A 10 9.43 -21.22 -19.57
CA SER A 10 9.01 -19.81 -19.64
C SER A 10 7.84 -19.50 -18.70
N ALA A 11 6.93 -20.44 -18.47
CA ALA A 11 5.88 -20.32 -17.46
C ALA A 11 6.45 -20.26 -16.02
N ALA A 12 7.51 -21.01 -15.72
CA ALA A 12 8.13 -21.02 -14.39
C ALA A 12 8.86 -19.69 -14.05
N VAL A 13 9.37 -18.96 -15.05
CA VAL A 13 10.03 -17.67 -14.86
C VAL A 13 9.02 -16.54 -14.64
N GLY A 14 7.87 -16.57 -15.31
CA GLY A 14 6.85 -15.51 -15.22
C GLY A 14 6.15 -15.42 -13.85
N CYS A 15 6.05 -16.52 -13.10
CA CYS A 15 5.34 -16.54 -11.82
C CYS A 15 6.13 -15.92 -10.65
N GLY A 16 7.43 -15.66 -10.81
CA GLY A 16 8.32 -15.20 -9.72
C GLY A 16 8.82 -13.76 -9.83
N SER A 17 8.48 -13.02 -10.88
CA SER A 17 9.10 -11.72 -11.19
C SER A 17 8.39 -10.50 -10.59
N GLY A 18 7.44 -10.68 -9.68
CA GLY A 18 6.81 -9.56 -8.98
C GLY A 18 7.75 -9.00 -7.91
N LEU A 19 8.32 -7.82 -8.14
CA LEU A 19 8.96 -7.07 -7.05
C LEU A 19 7.90 -6.72 -5.99
N PRO A 20 8.23 -6.76 -4.69
CA PRO A 20 7.29 -6.35 -3.66
C PRO A 20 6.89 -4.89 -3.88
N ALA A 21 5.59 -4.62 -3.83
CA ALA A 21 5.09 -3.24 -3.85
C ALA A 21 5.56 -2.53 -2.57
N ALA A 22 6.44 -1.54 -2.72
CA ALA A 22 6.96 -0.76 -1.61
C ALA A 22 6.08 0.47 -1.36
N ALA A 23 5.76 0.71 -0.09
CA ALA A 23 5.14 1.95 0.38
C ALA A 23 6.16 2.76 1.17
N THR A 24 5.97 4.08 1.22
CA THR A 24 6.64 4.94 2.21
C THR A 24 5.64 5.38 3.26
N SER A 25 6.11 5.65 4.46
CA SER A 25 5.25 6.16 5.54
C SER A 25 5.96 7.24 6.34
N SER A 26 5.19 8.23 6.80
CA SER A 26 5.66 9.10 7.87
C SER A 26 5.85 8.32 9.17
N ILE A 27 6.53 8.93 10.14
CA ILE A 27 6.42 8.50 11.54
C ILE A 27 4.96 8.63 12.00
N TRP A 28 4.65 7.93 13.09
CA TRP A 28 3.40 8.13 13.80
C TRP A 28 3.38 9.50 14.46
N TYR A 29 2.25 10.18 14.33
CA TYR A 29 1.89 11.34 15.12
C TYR A 29 0.87 10.94 16.18
N ASP A 30 1.22 11.13 17.44
CA ASP A 30 0.36 10.80 18.56
C ASP A 30 -0.65 11.92 18.85
N SER A 31 -1.86 11.51 19.20
CA SER A 31 -2.96 12.38 19.61
C SER A 31 -3.60 11.82 20.88
N GLU A 32 -4.49 12.60 21.50
CA GLU A 32 -5.22 12.18 22.69
C GLU A 32 -6.00 10.88 22.43
N GLY A 33 -6.68 10.80 21.29
CA GLY A 33 -7.56 9.68 20.94
C GLY A 33 -6.91 8.50 20.23
N GLY A 34 -5.61 8.55 19.96
CA GLY A 34 -4.96 7.54 19.12
C GLY A 34 -3.70 8.08 18.46
N LYS A 35 -3.40 7.55 17.28
CA LYS A 35 -2.27 8.00 16.46
C LYS A 35 -2.62 7.93 14.98
N VAL A 36 -1.96 8.78 14.20
CA VAL A 36 -2.15 8.87 12.75
C VAL A 36 -0.80 8.91 12.03
N ARG A 37 -0.75 8.36 10.82
CA ARG A 37 0.38 8.55 9.90
C ARG A 37 -0.10 8.62 8.46
N LEU A 38 0.74 9.20 7.60
CA LEU A 38 0.53 9.18 6.17
C LEU A 38 1.30 7.99 5.57
N VAL A 39 0.63 7.18 4.74
CA VAL A 39 1.25 6.11 3.95
C VAL A 39 1.02 6.42 2.47
N THR A 40 2.06 6.32 1.65
CA THR A 40 1.97 6.59 0.21
C THR A 40 2.70 5.54 -0.62
N THR A 41 2.48 5.54 -1.93
CA THR A 41 3.20 4.71 -2.92
C THR A 41 4.69 5.04 -3.05
N GLY A 42 5.19 6.03 -2.31
CA GLY A 42 6.61 6.43 -2.31
C GLY A 42 7.03 7.26 -3.52
N ARG A 43 6.50 6.98 -4.71
CA ARG A 43 6.74 7.73 -5.95
C ARG A 43 5.43 8.13 -6.62
N PRO A 44 5.41 9.25 -7.37
CA PRO A 44 4.29 9.60 -8.23
C PRO A 44 4.09 8.59 -9.37
N ASP A 45 2.85 8.48 -9.86
CA ASP A 45 2.53 7.79 -11.11
C ASP A 45 2.95 8.62 -12.35
N GLU A 46 2.67 8.09 -13.55
CA GLU A 46 3.00 8.74 -14.82
C GLU A 46 2.33 10.12 -14.99
N ALA A 47 1.19 10.35 -14.33
CA ALA A 47 0.49 11.63 -14.31
C ALA A 47 0.99 12.54 -13.16
N GLY A 48 2.03 12.14 -12.43
CA GLY A 48 2.59 12.89 -11.31
C GLY A 48 1.75 12.82 -10.03
N ARG A 49 0.80 11.90 -9.92
CA ARG A 49 -0.04 11.76 -8.72
C ARG A 49 0.60 10.81 -7.72
N ILE A 50 0.60 11.19 -6.44
CA ILE A 50 0.99 10.30 -5.34
C ILE A 50 -0.29 9.74 -4.72
N HIS A 51 -0.41 8.42 -4.72
CA HIS A 51 -1.52 7.75 -4.05
C HIS A 51 -1.15 7.50 -2.58
N GLY A 52 -2.09 7.73 -1.68
CA GLY A 52 -1.83 7.56 -0.26
C GLY A 52 -3.11 7.48 0.58
N VAL A 53 -2.92 7.07 1.83
CA VAL A 53 -3.97 6.90 2.83
C VAL A 53 -3.52 7.45 4.18
N LEU A 54 -4.48 7.90 4.98
CA LEU A 54 -4.26 8.12 6.41
C LEU A 54 -4.51 6.81 7.15
N ASP A 55 -3.49 6.31 7.82
CA ASP A 55 -3.59 5.18 8.72
C ASP A 55 -3.89 5.71 10.12
N ILE A 56 -5.05 5.32 10.66
CA ILE A 56 -5.62 5.86 11.91
C ILE A 56 -5.83 4.70 12.88
N ALA A 57 -5.11 4.72 13.99
CA ALA A 57 -5.27 3.77 15.08
C ALA A 57 -5.91 4.46 16.29
N LEU A 58 -7.21 4.24 16.48
CA LEU A 58 -7.97 4.82 17.59
C LEU A 58 -7.77 4.02 18.88
N LYS A 59 -7.69 4.73 20.01
CA LYS A 59 -7.81 4.13 21.34
C LYS A 59 -9.24 3.63 21.56
N PRO A 60 -9.47 2.65 22.45
CA PRO A 60 -10.81 2.18 22.77
C PRO A 60 -11.77 3.33 23.14
N GLY A 61 -12.98 3.32 22.60
CA GLY A 61 -14.02 4.33 22.85
C GLY A 61 -13.94 5.60 21.97
N TRP A 62 -12.79 5.86 21.34
CA TRP A 62 -12.63 7.01 20.45
C TRP A 62 -13.25 6.76 19.09
N LYS A 63 -13.70 7.85 18.46
CA LYS A 63 -14.31 7.86 17.13
C LYS A 63 -13.65 8.93 16.28
N THR A 64 -13.64 8.68 14.97
CA THR A 64 -13.39 9.71 13.96
C THR A 64 -14.68 9.94 13.20
N TYR A 65 -14.77 11.06 12.50
CA TYR A 65 -15.97 11.45 11.76
C TYR A 65 -15.64 11.57 10.27
N TRP A 66 -16.65 11.31 9.45
CA TRP A 66 -16.60 11.71 8.05
C TRP A 66 -16.67 13.23 7.92
N ARG A 67 -16.37 13.73 6.72
CA ARG A 67 -16.46 15.17 6.43
C ARG A 67 -17.84 15.76 6.73
N ASP A 68 -18.88 14.97 6.49
CA ASP A 68 -20.27 15.31 6.83
C ASP A 68 -20.78 14.29 7.86
N PRO A 69 -20.62 14.57 9.18
CA PRO A 69 -21.06 13.67 10.23
C PRO A 69 -22.59 13.69 10.37
N GLY A 70 -23.19 12.49 10.39
CA GLY A 70 -24.61 12.25 10.72
C GLY A 70 -24.78 11.58 12.07
#